data_AF-A0A5C0B3S8-F1
#
_entry.id   AF-A0A5C0B3S8-F1
#
_cell.length_a   1.000
_cell.length_b   1.000
_cell.length_c   1.000
_cell.angle_alpha   90.00
_cell.angle_beta   90.00
_cell.angle_gamma   90.00
#
_symmetry.space_group_name_H-M   'P 1'
#
loop_
_entity.id
_entity.type
_entity.pdbx_description
1 polymer ?
#
loop_
_entity_poly.entity_id
_entity_poly.type
_entity_poly.pdbx_seq_one_letter_code
_entity_poly.pdbx_strand_id
1 'polypeptide(L)'
;MPHSPEEKKRALTRVRRLRGQIDALERALESGEACGPVLQQIAAVRGAVNGLMAGVLESHLREEFLPLGETDAQRASIDDAVSLVRSYLR
;
A
#
# COMPACT_ATOMS: atom_id res chain seq x y z
N MET A 1 9.83 5.88 -8.68
CA MET A 1 9.61 6.64 -7.42
C MET A 1 8.39 7.51 -7.69
N PRO A 2 7.37 7.64 -6.82
CA PRO A 2 6.18 8.42 -7.15
C PRO A 2 6.62 9.80 -7.64
N HIS A 3 6.35 10.08 -8.93
CA HIS A 3 6.92 11.23 -9.62
C HIS A 3 6.19 12.51 -9.23
N SER A 4 4.91 12.41 -8.83
CA SER A 4 4.16 13.54 -8.29
C SER A 4 4.41 13.81 -6.79
N PRO A 5 4.51 15.10 -6.37
CA PRO A 5 4.61 15.47 -4.97
C PRO A 5 3.46 14.96 -4.10
N GLU A 6 2.26 14.88 -4.67
CA GLU A 6 1.08 14.39 -3.95
C GLU A 6 1.15 12.90 -3.65
N GLU A 7 1.56 12.08 -4.61
CA GLU A 7 1.69 10.63 -4.41
C GLU A 7 2.82 10.30 -3.44
N LYS A 8 3.93 11.03 -3.54
CA LYS A 8 5.01 10.96 -2.55
C LYS A 8 4.48 11.27 -1.15
N LYS A 9 3.67 12.32 -0.97
CA LYS A 9 3.04 12.67 0.31
C LYS A 9 2.10 11.55 0.80
N ARG A 10 1.26 11.00 -0.08
CA ARG A 10 0.35 9.88 0.25
C ARG A 10 1.11 8.62 0.70
N ALA A 11 2.16 8.23 -0.03
CA ALA A 11 2.99 7.09 0.32
C ALA A 11 3.71 7.30 1.66
N LEU A 12 4.28 8.48 1.89
CA LEU A 12 4.95 8.81 3.17
C LEU A 12 3.98 8.77 4.36
N THR A 13 2.74 9.24 4.20
CA THR A 13 1.71 9.14 5.25
C THR A 13 1.41 7.68 5.61
N ARG A 14 1.31 6.79 4.61
CA ARG A 14 1.11 5.35 4.84
C ARG A 14 2.30 4.71 5.55
N VAL A 15 3.53 5.05 5.14
CA VAL A 15 4.77 4.58 5.80
C VAL A 15 4.82 5.02 7.27
N ARG A 16 4.47 6.28 7.57
CA ARG A 16 4.42 6.77 8.95
C ARG A 16 3.40 6.04 9.81
N ARG A 17 2.23 5.72 9.24
CA ARG A 17 1.22 4.90 9.91
C ARG A 17 1.72 3.48 10.19
N LEU A 18 2.36 2.84 9.19
CA LEU A 18 2.99 1.53 9.35
C LEU A 18 4.02 1.51 10.47
N ARG A 19 4.86 2.54 10.56
CA ARG A 19 5.82 2.68 11.67
C ARG A 19 5.11 2.64 13.03
N GLY A 20 4.06 3.45 13.22
CA GLY A 20 3.30 3.42 14.48
C GLY A 20 2.66 2.06 14.80
N GLN A 21 2.28 1.28 13.78
CA GLN A 21 1.79 -0.09 13.97
C GLN A 21 2.90 -1.06 14.37
N ILE A 22 4.09 -0.93 13.77
CA ILE A 22 5.28 -1.72 14.14
C ILE A 22 5.70 -1.40 15.57
N ASP A 23 5.77 -0.11 15.94
CA ASP A 23 6.15 0.31 17.29
C ASP A 23 5.13 -0.21 18.34
N ALA A 24 3.85 -0.31 17.98
CA ALA A 24 2.82 -0.89 18.85
C ALA A 24 2.97 -2.41 19.00
N LEU A 25 3.29 -3.10 17.91
CA LEU A 25 3.57 -4.54 17.92
C LEU A 25 4.80 -4.89 18.75
N GLU A 26 5.86 -4.09 18.65
CA GLU A 26 7.05 -4.22 19.49
C GLU A 26 6.70 -4.11 20.97
N ARG A 27 5.97 -3.05 21.38
CA ARG A 27 5.53 -2.89 22.78
C ARG A 27 4.63 -4.03 23.27
N ALA A 28 3.77 -4.58 22.41
CA ALA A 28 2.92 -5.72 22.77
C ALA A 28 3.76 -6.98 23.02
N LEU A 29 4.82 -7.20 22.24
CA LEU A 29 5.76 -8.31 22.44
C LEU A 29 6.60 -8.11 23.71
N GLU A 30 7.13 -6.91 23.94
CA GLU A 30 7.92 -6.58 25.13
C GLU A 30 7.12 -6.72 26.44
N SER A 31 5.84 -6.35 26.41
CA SER A 31 4.95 -6.44 27.57
C SER A 31 4.36 -7.84 27.78
N GLY A 32 4.66 -8.79 26.89
CA GLY A 32 4.19 -10.17 26.99
C GLY A 32 2.68 -10.31 26.78
N GLU A 33 2.09 -9.51 25.89
CA GLU A 33 0.68 -9.62 25.54
C GLU A 33 0.32 -11.02 25.01
N ALA A 34 -0.95 -11.39 25.16
CA ALA A 34 -1.45 -12.66 24.65
C ALA A 34 -1.25 -12.80 23.13
N CYS A 35 -1.03 -14.03 22.66
CA CYS A 35 -0.77 -14.30 21.24
C CYS A 35 -1.91 -13.84 20.32
N GLY A 36 -3.16 -13.88 20.78
CA GLY A 36 -4.33 -13.45 20.00
C GLY A 36 -4.23 -11.99 19.52
N PRO A 37 -4.16 -11.01 20.43
CA PRO A 37 -3.92 -9.60 20.09
C PRO A 37 -2.68 -9.38 19.22
N VAL A 38 -1.56 -10.03 19.52
CA VAL A 38 -0.32 -9.94 18.72
C VAL A 38 -0.56 -10.39 17.27
N LEU A 39 -1.23 -11.54 17.07
CA LEU A 39 -1.58 -12.03 15.74
C LEU A 39 -2.51 -11.08 14.98
N GLN A 40 -3.44 -10.42 15.67
CA GLN A 40 -4.30 -9.40 15.06
C GLN A 40 -3.50 -8.17 14.61
N GLN A 41 -2.53 -7.72 15.41
CA GLN A 41 -1.64 -6.62 15.04
C GLN A 41 -0.78 -6.97 13.82
N ILE A 42 -0.23 -8.20 13.76
CA ILE A 42 0.52 -8.70 12.60
C ILE A 42 -0.37 -8.69 11.34
N ALA A 43 -1.61 -9.19 11.44
CA ALA A 43 -2.55 -9.17 10.33
C ALA A 43 -2.85 -7.74 9.84
N ALA A 44 -3.00 -6.79 10.77
CA ALA A 44 -3.22 -5.39 10.45
C ALA A 44 -2.00 -4.73 9.76
N VAL A 45 -0.79 -5.05 10.21
CA VAL A 45 0.47 -4.61 9.56
C VAL A 45 0.55 -5.16 8.14
N ARG A 46 0.30 -6.46 7.94
CA ARG A 46 0.29 -7.08 6.60
C ARG A 46 -0.69 -6.36 5.66
N GLY A 47 -1.92 -6.11 6.12
CA GLY A 47 -2.92 -5.39 5.31
C GLY A 47 -2.48 -3.96 4.97
N ALA A 48 -1.83 -3.25 5.89
CA ALA A 48 -1.30 -1.92 5.64
C ALA A 48 -0.13 -1.92 4.64
N VAL A 49 0.76 -2.92 4.69
CA VAL A 49 1.84 -3.12 3.71
C VAL A 49 1.25 -3.41 2.33
N ASN A 50 0.28 -4.30 2.23
CA ASN A 50 -0.40 -4.62 0.97
C ASN A 50 -1.06 -3.37 0.36
N GLY A 51 -1.73 -2.55 1.18
CA GLY A 51 -2.32 -1.28 0.73
C GLY A 51 -1.29 -0.25 0.26
N LEU A 52 -0.11 -0.20 0.90
CA LEU A 52 1.00 0.63 0.42
C LEU A 52 1.53 0.12 -0.92
N MET A 53 1.78 -1.18 -1.04
CA MET A 53 2.27 -1.82 -2.26
C MET A 53 1.34 -1.57 -3.45
N ALA A 54 0.03 -1.81 -3.27
CA ALA A 54 -0.97 -1.57 -4.31
C ALA A 54 -0.98 -0.10 -4.77
N GLY A 55 -0.88 0.85 -3.83
CA GLY A 55 -0.84 2.27 -4.17
C GLY A 55 0.43 2.69 -4.91
N VAL A 56 1.60 2.18 -4.51
CA VAL A 56 2.87 2.49 -5.19
C VAL A 56 2.91 1.87 -6.59
N LEU A 57 2.39 0.65 -6.75
CA LEU A 57 2.33 0.00 -8.06
C LEU A 57 1.37 0.72 -8.99
N GLU A 58 0.18 1.10 -8.52
CA GLU A 58 -0.76 1.88 -9.31
C GLU A 58 -0.14 3.19 -9.81
N SER A 59 0.53 3.93 -8.92
CA SER A 59 1.28 5.13 -9.30
C SER A 59 2.28 4.83 -10.42
N HIS A 60 3.12 3.81 -10.26
CA HIS A 60 4.11 3.44 -11.26
C HIS A 60 3.48 3.05 -12.61
N LEU A 61 2.39 2.27 -12.60
CA LEU A 61 1.70 1.87 -13.81
C LEU A 61 1.08 3.07 -14.54
N ARG A 62 0.47 4.00 -13.79
CA ARG A 62 -0.13 5.18 -14.41
C ARG A 62 0.94 6.12 -14.95
N GLU A 63 1.99 6.38 -14.19
CA GLU A 63 3.04 7.32 -14.57
C GLU A 63 3.87 6.80 -15.76
N GLU A 64 4.07 5.49 -15.88
CA GLU A 64 4.92 4.91 -16.94
C GLU A 64 4.15 4.54 -18.22
N PHE A 65 2.86 4.22 -18.10
CA PHE A 65 2.06 3.70 -19.22
C PHE A 65 0.88 4.58 -19.66
N LEU A 66 0.60 5.72 -18.99
CA LEU A 66 -0.37 6.73 -19.46
C LEU A 66 0.35 8.04 -19.85
N PRO A 67 0.89 8.12 -21.08
CA PRO A 67 1.44 9.36 -21.62
C PRO A 67 0.33 10.32 -22.09
N LEU A 68 0.67 11.62 -22.14
CA LEU A 68 -0.21 12.66 -22.67
C LEU A 68 -0.72 12.31 -24.07
N GLY A 69 -2.05 12.20 -24.23
CA GLY A 69 -2.71 11.78 -25.49
C GLY A 69 -3.27 10.35 -25.47
N GLU A 70 -3.34 9.72 -24.30
CA GLU A 70 -3.94 8.40 -24.07
C GLU A 70 -5.39 8.26 -24.55
N THR A 71 -5.76 7.03 -24.93
CA THR A 71 -7.13 6.64 -25.26
C THR A 71 -7.86 6.08 -24.04
N ASP A 72 -9.19 6.18 -24.03
CA ASP A 72 -10.03 5.58 -22.97
C ASP A 72 -9.77 4.07 -22.81
N ALA A 73 -9.44 3.38 -23.91
CA ALA A 73 -9.08 1.97 -23.90
C ALA A 73 -7.77 1.68 -23.11
N GLN A 74 -6.74 2.52 -23.25
CA GLN A 74 -5.50 2.37 -22.49
C GLN A 74 -5.71 2.61 -21.00
N ARG A 75 -6.55 3.60 -20.66
CA ARG A 75 -6.91 3.90 -19.26
C ARG A 75 -7.66 2.72 -18.62
N ALA A 76 -8.65 2.16 -19.32
CA ALA A 76 -9.38 0.98 -18.87
C ALA A 76 -8.46 -0.24 -18.64
N SER A 77 -7.52 -0.50 -19.56
CA SER A 77 -6.57 -1.61 -19.41
C SER A 77 -5.67 -1.49 -18.17
N ILE A 78 -5.28 -0.27 -17.80
CA ILE A 78 -4.46 -0.04 -16.60
C ILE A 78 -5.31 -0.18 -15.33
N ASP A 79 -6.56 0.29 -15.35
CA ASP A 79 -7.47 0.09 -14.23
C ASP A 79 -7.74 -1.41 -13.97
N ASP A 80 -7.86 -2.21 -15.04
CA ASP A 80 -7.99 -3.67 -14.95
C ASP A 80 -6.73 -4.31 -14.35
N ALA A 81 -5.53 -3.90 -14.80
CA ALA A 81 -4.26 -4.40 -14.25
C ALA A 81 -4.11 -4.05 -12.75
N VAL A 82 -4.45 -2.81 -12.37
CA VAL A 82 -4.43 -2.37 -10.97
C VAL A 82 -5.43 -3.16 -10.12
N SER A 83 -6.64 -3.38 -10.65
CA SER A 83 -7.67 -4.19 -9.98
C SER A 83 -7.21 -5.63 -9.77
N LEU A 84 -6.61 -6.23 -10.79
CA LEU A 84 -6.07 -7.58 -10.71
C LEU A 84 -4.99 -7.69 -9.64
N VAL A 85 -4.03 -6.76 -9.60
CA VAL A 85 -2.99 -6.78 -8.57
C VAL A 85 -3.57 -6.60 -7.16
N ARG A 86 -4.52 -5.68 -6.98
CA ARG A 86 -5.23 -5.52 -5.69
C ARG A 86 -5.94 -6.80 -5.25
N SER A 87 -6.44 -7.61 -6.19
CA SER A 87 -7.09 -8.89 -5.86
C SER A 87 -6.12 -9.94 -5.31
N TYR A 88 -4.85 -9.90 -5.72
CA TYR A 88 -3.80 -10.80 -5.23
C TYR A 88 -3.10 -10.30 -3.97
N LEU A 89 -3.14 -8.99 -3.69
CA LEU A 89 -2.55 -8.37 -2.49
C LEU A 89 -3.51 -8.38 -1.28
N ARG A 90 -4.21 -9.49 -1.04
CA ARG A 90 -5.07 -9.66 0.15
C ARG A 90 -4.28 -10.03 1.40
#